data_AF-A0A970QH66-F1
#
_entry.id   AF-A0A970QH66-F1
#
_cell.length_a   1.000
_cell.length_b   1.000
_cell.length_c   1.000
_cell.angle_alpha   90.00
_cell.angle_beta   90.00
_cell.angle_gamma   90.00
#
_symmetry.space_group_name_H-M   'P 1'
#
loop_
_entity.id
_entity.type
_entity.pdbx_description
1 polymer ?
#
loop_
_entity_poly.entity_id
_entity_poly.type
_entity_poly.pdbx_seq_one_letter_code
_entity_poly.pdbx_strand_id
1 'polypeptide(L)'
;MNVGICSDTAEFAVESIKKWWYEMGRKAYPQAERIYITADSGGRNGLRVKLWKVKLQNLSNELGLTLKVSHFPSGTSKWNKIEHRLFSFMSKNWRGKPLISLAVIVNLIGATTTETGPKVKCVVAYGEYKKGIEVTDEELQK
;
A
#
# COMPACT_ATOMS: atom_id res chain seq x y z
N MET A 1 -2.43 7.53 -1.02
CA MET A 1 -3.23 6.36 -1.36
C MET A 1 -3.29 6.23 -2.86
N ASN A 2 -2.97 5.05 -3.38
CA ASN A 2 -3.11 4.74 -4.80
C ASN A 2 -4.41 3.94 -5.00
N VAL A 3 -5.19 4.32 -6.00
CA VAL A 3 -6.38 3.57 -6.43
C VAL A 3 -6.03 2.86 -7.72
N GLY A 4 -5.92 1.53 -7.66
CA GLY A 4 -5.69 0.69 -8.83
C GLY A 4 -6.97 0.53 -9.64
N ILE A 5 -6.85 0.55 -10.96
CA ILE A 5 -7.93 0.21 -11.90
C ILE A 5 -7.85 -1.25 -12.38
N CYS A 6 -6.80 -1.97 -11.95
CA CYS A 6 -6.52 -3.35 -12.31
C CYS A 6 -6.51 -4.23 -11.04
N SER A 7 -5.99 -5.45 -11.18
CA SER A 7 -5.95 -6.45 -10.12
C SER A 7 -5.16 -6.00 -8.90
N ASP A 8 -5.71 -6.27 -7.71
CA ASP A 8 -4.95 -6.21 -6.46
C ASP A 8 -3.94 -7.38 -6.43
N THR A 9 -2.65 -7.04 -6.59
CA THR A 9 -1.52 -7.97 -6.62
C THR A 9 -0.40 -7.49 -5.69
N ALA A 10 0.54 -8.40 -5.40
CA ALA A 10 1.72 -8.05 -4.61
C ALA A 10 2.57 -6.98 -5.30
N GLU A 11 2.62 -6.99 -6.64
CA GLU A 11 3.31 -5.97 -7.43
C GLU A 11 2.69 -4.60 -7.24
N PHE A 12 1.36 -4.51 -7.30
CA PHE A 12 0.65 -3.24 -7.08
C PHE A 12 0.92 -2.66 -5.68
N ALA A 13 0.98 -3.52 -4.66
CA ALA A 13 1.31 -3.10 -3.30
C ALA A 13 2.74 -2.53 -3.20
N VAL A 14 3.73 -3.20 -3.81
CA VAL A 14 5.14 -2.73 -3.81
C VAL A 14 5.30 -1.45 -4.63
N GLU A 15 4.67 -1.36 -5.81
CA GLU A 15 4.66 -0.14 -6.63
C GLU A 15 4.04 1.03 -5.87
N SER A 16 3.05 0.76 -5.01
CA SER A 16 2.48 1.81 -4.17
C SER A 16 3.44 2.35 -3.11
N ILE A 17 4.29 1.49 -2.54
CA ILE A 17 5.36 1.90 -1.62
C ILE A 17 6.42 2.70 -2.38
N LYS A 18 6.85 2.21 -3.55
CA LYS A 18 7.81 2.88 -4.43
C LYS A 18 7.36 4.30 -4.78
N LYS A 19 6.13 4.45 -5.26
CA LYS A 19 5.56 5.74 -5.62
C LYS A 19 5.47 6.69 -4.43
N TRP A 20 5.06 6.19 -3.26
CA TRP A 20 5.08 6.99 -2.03
C TRP A 20 6.48 7.50 -1.68
N TRP A 21 7.50 6.64 -1.79
CA TRP A 21 8.88 7.04 -1.50
C TRP A 21 9.37 8.16 -2.42
N TYR A 22 9.19 8.03 -3.73
CA TYR A 22 9.62 9.06 -4.68
C TYR A 22 8.84 10.37 -4.58
N GLU A 23 7.53 10.31 -4.36
CA GLU A 23 6.70 11.52 -4.29
C GLU A 23 6.84 12.28 -2.97
N MET A 24 6.95 11.55 -1.86
CA MET A 24 6.83 12.10 -0.50
C MET A 24 7.96 11.64 0.42
N GLY A 25 8.21 10.33 0.48
CA GLY A 25 9.11 9.73 1.48
C GLY A 25 10.53 10.30 1.45
N ARG A 26 11.16 10.36 0.27
CA ARG A 26 12.52 10.87 0.11
C ARG A 26 12.66 12.35 0.51
N LYS A 27 11.63 13.16 0.27
CA LYS A 27 11.63 14.59 0.64
C LYS A 27 11.41 14.78 2.13
N ALA A 28 10.53 13.98 2.74
CA ALA A 28 10.23 14.04 4.16
C ALA A 28 11.36 13.43 5.02
N TYR A 29 12.08 12.43 4.49
CA TYR A 29 13.11 11.68 5.19
C TYR A 29 14.37 11.54 4.32
N PRO A 30 15.11 12.64 4.06
CA PRO A 30 16.23 12.64 3.11
C PRO A 30 17.42 11.77 3.52
N GLN A 31 17.57 11.51 4.83
CA GLN A 31 18.65 10.70 5.41
C GLN A 31 18.17 9.31 5.84
N ALA A 32 16.97 8.87 5.43
CA ALA A 32 16.50 7.55 5.82
C ALA A 32 17.34 6.48 5.12
N GLU A 33 17.85 5.52 5.90
CA GLU A 33 18.52 4.32 5.38
C GLU A 33 17.57 3.11 5.35
N ARG A 34 16.42 3.23 6.02
CA ARG A 34 15.49 2.13 6.27
C ARG A 34 14.05 2.59 6.18
N ILE A 35 13.19 1.73 5.63
CA ILE A 35 11.73 1.91 5.64
C ILE A 35 11.14 0.79 6.48
N TYR A 36 10.31 1.15 7.46
CA TYR A 36 9.58 0.20 8.29
C TYR A 36 8.12 0.14 7.83
N ILE A 37 7.65 -1.06 7.50
CA ILE A 37 6.33 -1.32 6.95
C ILE A 37 5.58 -2.24 7.91
N THR A 38 4.45 -1.76 8.42
CA THR A 38 3.48 -2.62 9.11
C THR A 38 2.43 -3.10 8.12
N ALA A 39 2.30 -4.41 7.95
CA ALA A 39 1.38 -5.02 7.00
C ALA A 39 0.42 -5.98 7.69
N ASP A 40 -0.77 -6.15 7.10
CA ASP A 40 -1.67 -7.21 7.54
C ASP A 40 -1.19 -8.56 6.98
N SER A 41 -1.40 -9.65 7.71
CA SER A 41 -0.96 -11.00 7.28
C SER A 41 -1.79 -11.61 6.15
N GLY A 42 -2.85 -10.94 5.69
CA GLY A 42 -3.79 -11.45 4.68
C GLY A 42 -3.51 -10.93 3.27
N GLY A 43 -4.23 -11.48 2.28
CA GLY A 43 -4.23 -10.93 0.92
C GLY A 43 -2.88 -10.98 0.21
N ARG A 44 -2.54 -9.91 -0.52
CA ARG A 44 -1.40 -9.85 -1.44
C ARG A 44 -0.09 -9.40 -0.83
N ASN A 45 -0.14 -8.77 0.33
CA ASN A 45 1.01 -8.41 1.17
C ASN A 45 1.22 -9.41 2.32
N GLY A 46 0.56 -10.56 2.29
CA GLY A 46 0.63 -11.57 3.33
C GLY A 46 2.01 -12.23 3.45
N LEU A 47 2.34 -12.67 4.67
CA LEU A 47 3.64 -13.27 5.02
C LEU A 47 4.03 -14.49 4.14
N ARG A 48 3.04 -15.25 3.64
CA ARG A 48 3.27 -16.45 2.83
C ARG A 48 3.38 -16.17 1.33
N VAL A 49 3.11 -14.94 0.89
CA VAL A 49 3.12 -14.60 -0.53
C VAL A 49 4.56 -14.44 -0.99
N LYS A 50 5.05 -15.37 -1.81
CA LYS A 50 6.43 -15.34 -2.33
C LYS A 50 6.69 -14.11 -3.20
N LEU A 51 5.76 -13.78 -4.10
CA LEU A 51 5.85 -12.60 -4.96
C LEU A 51 6.00 -11.29 -4.20
N TRP A 52 5.33 -11.18 -3.04
CA TRP A 52 5.48 -10.02 -2.16
C TRP A 52 6.92 -9.86 -1.66
N LYS A 53 7.53 -10.96 -1.22
CA LYS A 53 8.93 -10.96 -0.74
C LYS A 53 9.91 -10.59 -1.85
N VAL A 54 9.78 -11.23 -3.02
CA VAL A 54 10.66 -10.96 -4.17
C VAL A 54 10.53 -9.51 -4.63
N LYS A 55 9.31 -8.99 -4.75
CA LYS A 55 9.10 -7.60 -5.18
C LYS A 55 9.62 -6.59 -4.15
N LEU A 56 9.47 -6.86 -2.86
CA LEU A 56 10.08 -6.03 -1.81
C LEU A 56 11.61 -6.07 -1.88
N GLN A 57 12.22 -7.24 -2.10
CA GLN A 57 13.67 -7.36 -2.23
C GLN A 57 14.17 -6.55 -3.43
N ASN A 58 13.51 -6.67 -4.58
CA ASN A 58 13.82 -5.88 -5.76
C ASN A 58 13.69 -4.37 -5.50
N LEU A 59 12.65 -3.95 -4.78
CA LEU A 59 12.50 -2.55 -4.39
C LEU A 59 13.60 -2.09 -3.43
N SER A 60 13.98 -2.93 -2.46
CA SER A 60 15.08 -2.65 -1.53
C SER A 60 16.39 -2.42 -2.28
N ASN A 61 16.69 -3.28 -3.25
CA ASN A 61 17.86 -3.17 -4.12
C ASN A 61 17.81 -1.90 -4.99
N GLU A 62 16.66 -1.58 -5.58
CA GLU A 62 16.48 -0.37 -6.40
C GLU A 62 16.68 0.91 -5.60
N LEU A 63 16.10 0.98 -4.39
CA LEU A 63 16.15 2.18 -3.56
C LEU A 63 17.46 2.31 -2.78
N GLY A 64 18.23 1.23 -2.62
CA GLY A 64 19.37 1.18 -1.72
C GLY A 64 18.97 1.33 -0.25
N LEU A 65 17.73 0.99 0.11
CA LEU A 65 17.17 1.14 1.46
C LEU A 65 16.85 -0.22 2.05
N THR A 66 17.10 -0.40 3.34
CA THR A 66 16.67 -1.61 4.04
C THR A 66 15.16 -1.55 4.30
N LEU A 67 14.39 -2.45 3.69
CA LEU A 67 12.97 -2.60 3.98
C LEU A 67 12.77 -3.59 5.14
N LYS A 68 12.14 -3.15 6.22
CA LYS A 68 11.73 -4.00 7.35
C LYS A 68 10.23 -4.13 7.36
N VAL A 69 9.72 -5.35 7.30
CA VAL A 69 8.28 -5.62 7.32
C VAL A 69 7.92 -6.35 8.60
N SER A 70 6.86 -5.90 9.28
CA SER A 70 6.26 -6.61 10.39
C SER A 70 4.79 -6.83 10.12
N HIS A 71 4.38 -8.10 10.23
CA HIS A 71 3.00 -8.50 10.00
C HIS A 71 2.22 -8.56 11.30
N PHE A 72 1.02 -7.99 11.30
CA PHE A 72 0.05 -8.20 12.38
C PHE A 72 -0.43 -9.66 12.39
N PRO A 73 -0.61 -10.31 13.56
CA PRO A 73 -1.19 -11.65 13.64
C PRO A 73 -2.54 -11.80 12.93
N SER A 74 -2.93 -13.01 12.55
CA SER A 74 -4.24 -13.24 11.91
C SER A 74 -5.39 -12.76 12.80
N GLY A 75 -6.39 -12.09 12.20
CA GLY A 75 -7.55 -11.55 12.93
C GLY A 75 -7.27 -10.26 13.72
N THR A 76 -6.08 -9.66 13.57
CA THR A 76 -5.68 -8.47 14.34
C THR A 76 -5.62 -7.19 13.50
N SER A 77 -6.20 -7.17 12.29
CA SER A 77 -6.28 -5.96 11.45
C SER A 77 -6.93 -4.77 12.17
N LYS A 78 -7.85 -5.04 13.12
CA LYS A 78 -8.41 -4.01 14.01
C LYS A 78 -7.38 -3.26 14.84
N TRP A 79 -6.13 -3.70 14.94
CA TRP A 79 -5.08 -2.98 15.65
C TRP A 79 -4.19 -2.15 14.71
N ASN A 80 -4.37 -2.31 13.40
CA ASN A 80 -3.73 -1.48 12.42
C ASN A 80 -4.29 -0.05 12.52
N LYS A 81 -3.41 0.93 12.78
CA LYS A 81 -3.81 2.33 12.97
C LYS A 81 -4.54 2.90 11.75
N ILE A 82 -4.26 2.39 10.55
CA ILE A 82 -4.87 2.86 9.31
C ILE A 82 -6.37 2.60 9.27
N GLU A 83 -6.84 1.49 9.85
CA GLU A 83 -8.26 1.14 9.95
C GLU A 83 -9.03 2.22 10.72
N HIS A 84 -8.47 2.65 11.85
CA HIS A 84 -9.12 3.62 12.72
C HIS A 84 -8.92 5.05 12.29
N ARG A 85 -7.73 5.40 11.77
CA ARG A 85 -7.34 6.78 11.47
C ARG A 85 -7.64 7.22 10.04
N LEU A 86 -7.84 6.29 9.12
CA LEU A 86 -8.12 6.58 7.71
C LEU A 86 -9.39 5.90 7.22
N PHE A 87 -9.45 4.56 7.26
CA PHE A 87 -10.56 3.82 6.62
C PHE A 87 -11.91 4.13 7.26
N SER A 88 -11.98 4.25 8.60
CA SER A 88 -13.20 4.64 9.30
C SER A 88 -13.77 5.99 8.81
N PHE A 89 -12.90 6.96 8.54
CA PHE A 89 -13.29 8.30 8.09
C PHE A 89 -13.64 8.32 6.60
N MET A 90 -12.96 7.53 5.77
CA MET A 90 -13.35 7.35 4.37
C MET A 90 -14.76 6.77 4.27
N SER A 91 -15.06 5.71 5.04
CA SER A 91 -16.39 5.11 5.09
C SER A 91 -17.47 6.10 5.55
N LYS A 92 -17.15 6.97 6.52
CA LYS A 92 -18.05 8.07 6.92
C LYS A 92 -18.26 9.07 5.78
N ASN A 93 -17.20 9.47 5.09
CA ASN A 93 -17.28 10.44 3.99
C ASN A 93 -18.08 9.91 2.79
N TRP A 94 -18.05 8.59 2.56
CA TRP A 94 -18.76 7.93 1.47
C TRP A 94 -20.24 7.66 1.79
N ARG A 95 -20.66 7.76 3.05
CA ARG A 95 -22.02 7.44 3.47
C ARG A 95 -23.04 8.25 2.67
N GLY A 96 -23.93 7.54 1.98
CA GLY A 96 -25.00 8.16 1.17
C GLY A 96 -24.52 8.78 -0.15
N LYS A 97 -23.28 8.57 -0.56
CA LYS A 97 -22.73 9.09 -1.83
C LYS A 97 -22.51 7.93 -2.81
N PRO A 98 -23.15 7.94 -3.99
CA PRO A 98 -23.00 6.84 -4.94
C PRO A 98 -21.63 6.92 -5.64
N LEU A 99 -20.91 5.79 -5.66
CA LEU A 99 -19.56 5.67 -6.25
C LEU A 99 -19.65 5.38 -7.76
N ILE A 100 -20.17 6.34 -8.51
CA ILE A 100 -20.55 6.17 -9.94
C ILE A 100 -19.40 6.30 -10.94
N SER A 101 -18.24 6.81 -10.50
CA SER A 101 -17.08 6.95 -11.38
C SER A 101 -15.77 6.91 -10.60
N LEU A 102 -14.68 6.55 -11.28
CA LEU A 102 -13.33 6.57 -10.71
C LEU A 102 -12.94 7.96 -10.19
N ALA A 103 -13.32 9.01 -10.91
CA ALA A 103 -13.08 10.40 -10.49
C ALA A 103 -13.82 10.71 -9.18
N VAL A 104 -15.08 10.27 -9.04
CA VAL A 104 -15.85 10.43 -7.79
C VAL A 104 -15.16 9.68 -6.64
N ILE A 105 -14.72 8.45 -6.85
CA ILE A 105 -14.01 7.66 -5.83
C ILE A 105 -12.74 8.38 -5.36
N VAL A 106 -11.88 8.80 -6.29
CA VAL A 106 -10.60 9.48 -5.99
C VAL A 106 -10.85 10.79 -5.25
N ASN A 107 -11.82 11.59 -5.71
CA ASN A 107 -12.17 12.85 -5.07
C ASN A 107 -12.70 12.64 -3.65
N LEU A 108 -13.54 11.62 -3.43
CA LEU A 108 -14.06 11.32 -2.10
C LEU A 108 -12.96 10.81 -1.15
N ILE A 109 -12.00 10.01 -1.63
CA ILE A 109 -10.85 9.61 -0.82
C ILE A 109 -10.00 10.83 -0.47
N GLY A 110 -9.62 11.63 -1.46
CA GLY A 110 -8.78 12.81 -1.27
C GLY A 110 -9.43 13.88 -0.39
N ALA A 111 -10.76 14.00 -0.42
CA ALA A 111 -11.53 14.91 0.44
C ALA A 111 -11.70 14.41 1.88
N THR A 112 -11.19 13.21 2.22
CA THR A 112 -11.28 12.70 3.59
C THR A 112 -10.36 13.52 4.49
N THR A 113 -10.98 14.26 5.41
CA THR A 113 -10.29 15.10 6.39
C THR A 113 -10.62 14.64 7.80
N THR A 114 -9.71 14.89 8.72
CA THR A 114 -9.82 14.55 10.13
C THR A 114 -9.18 15.69 10.94
N GLU A 115 -9.73 16.01 12.11
CA GLU A 115 -9.21 17.12 12.93
C GLU A 115 -7.74 16.91 13.34
N THR A 116 -7.37 15.66 13.66
CA THR A 116 -6.01 15.29 14.10
C THR A 116 -5.39 14.16 13.28
N GLY A 117 -6.00 13.75 12.17
CA GLY A 117 -5.53 12.60 11.38
C GLY A 117 -4.79 13.02 10.11
N PRO A 118 -4.35 12.05 9.31
CA PRO A 118 -3.45 12.29 8.20
C PRO A 118 -4.13 13.05 7.06
N LYS A 119 -3.40 13.99 6.44
CA LYS A 119 -3.80 14.54 5.13
C LYS A 119 -3.70 13.46 4.07
N VAL A 120 -4.80 13.20 3.36
CA VAL A 120 -4.90 12.10 2.40
C VAL A 120 -4.64 12.64 0.99
N LYS A 121 -3.52 12.25 0.38
CA LYS A 121 -3.32 12.41 -1.05
C LYS A 121 -3.80 11.14 -1.76
N CYS A 122 -4.75 11.27 -2.68
CA CYS A 122 -5.24 10.15 -3.49
C CYS A 122 -4.81 10.33 -4.95
N VAL A 123 -4.29 9.27 -5.56
CA VAL A 123 -3.92 9.25 -6.99
C VAL A 123 -4.34 7.94 -7.63
N VAL A 124 -4.65 7.97 -8.93
CA VAL A 124 -4.93 6.77 -9.72
C VAL A 124 -3.61 6.10 -10.10
N ALA A 125 -3.58 4.77 -10.02
CA ALA A 125 -2.53 3.94 -10.58
C ALA A 125 -3.04 3.27 -11.85
N TYR A 126 -2.46 3.66 -12.98
CA TYR A 126 -2.81 3.15 -14.32
C TYR A 126 -2.01 1.90 -14.73
N GLY A 127 -1.21 1.35 -13.82
CA GLY A 127 -0.43 0.13 -14.10
C GLY A 127 -1.33 -1.08 -14.30
N GLU A 128 -0.97 -1.93 -15.27
CA GLU A 128 -1.58 -3.24 -15.45
C GLU A 128 -0.82 -4.28 -14.63
N TYR A 129 -1.54 -4.98 -13.75
CA TYR A 129 -0.95 -5.98 -12.87
C TYR A 129 -1.61 -7.34 -13.15
N LYS A 130 -0.81 -8.28 -13.66
CA LYS A 130 -1.29 -9.61 -14.02
C LYS A 130 -1.47 -10.48 -12.78
N LYS A 131 -2.58 -11.23 -12.73
CA LYS A 131 -2.82 -12.26 -11.72
C LYS A 131 -2.08 -13.55 -12.08
N GLY A 132 -1.86 -14.40 -11.09
CA GLY A 132 -1.32 -15.75 -11.31
C GLY A 132 0.19 -15.81 -11.58
N ILE A 133 0.93 -14.76 -11.22
CA ILE A 133 2.39 -14.79 -11.27
C ILE A 133 2.88 -15.72 -10.16
N GLU A 134 3.44 -16.85 -10.56
CA GLU A 134 4.12 -17.78 -9.67
C GLU A 134 5.58 -17.39 -9.51
N VAL A 135 6.13 -17.69 -8.35
CA VAL A 135 7.53 -17.42 -8.01
C VAL A 135 8.17 -18.75 -7.67
N THR A 136 9.27 -19.05 -8.35
CA THR A 136 10.04 -20.28 -8.12
C THR A 136 10.82 -20.19 -6.81
N ASP A 137 11.24 -21.34 -6.27
CA ASP A 137 12.07 -21.34 -5.07
C ASP A 137 13.46 -20.74 -5.31
N GLU A 138 13.98 -20.82 -6.53
CA GLU A 138 15.24 -20.17 -6.93
C GLU A 138 15.15 -18.65 -6.87
N GLU A 139 14.03 -18.07 -7.32
CA GLU A 139 13.79 -16.63 -7.22
C GLU A 139 13.63 -16.16 -5.78
N LEU A 140 13.12 -17.03 -4.90
CA LEU A 140 12.94 -16.72 -3.47
C LEU A 140 14.24 -16.73 -2.67
N GLN A 141 15.26 -17.46 -3.13
CA GLN A 141 16.56 -17.59 -2.45
C GLN A 141 17.53 -16.44 -2.76
N LYS A 142 17.21 -15.55 -3.70
CA LYS A 142 18.00 -14.37 -4.07
C LYS A 142 17.62 -13.14 -3.24
#